data_AF-A0AAD8KD04-F1
#
_entry.id   AF-A0AAD8KD04-F1
#
_cell.length_a   1.000
_cell.length_b   1.000
_cell.length_c   1.000
_cell.angle_alpha   90.00
_cell.angle_beta   90.00
_cell.angle_gamma   90.00
#
_symmetry.space_group_name_H-M   'P 1'
#
loop_
_entity.id
_entity.type
_entity.pdbx_description
1 polymer ?
#
loop_
_entity_poly.entity_id
_entity_poly.type
_entity_poly.pdbx_seq_one_letter_code
_entity_poly.pdbx_strand_id
1 'polypeptide(L)'
;MRLLIHSNFFSVTKFEHGQEGEDEMEGYALTASSKLLLKNTSKNSQNVPNLLSFANLILDPIFVTPWQFLGKWFRGNESTVFETAHGTFMWEFANKLGTLDSM
;
A
#
# COMPACT_ATOMS: atom_id res chain seq x y z
N MET A 1 -12.77 -3.82 -8.63
CA MET A 1 -11.92 -3.15 -9.63
C MET A 1 -12.47 -1.81 -10.15
N ARG A 2 -13.79 -1.60 -10.23
CA ARG A 2 -14.39 -0.35 -10.74
C ARG A 2 -13.90 0.93 -10.04
N LEU A 3 -13.76 0.93 -8.71
CA LEU A 3 -13.22 2.09 -7.97
C LEU A 3 -11.78 2.43 -8.38
N LEU A 4 -10.92 1.42 -8.56
CA LEU A 4 -9.53 1.61 -8.98
C LEU A 4 -9.45 2.09 -10.44
N ILE A 5 -10.40 1.73 -11.29
CA ILE A 5 -10.53 2.27 -12.64
C ILE A 5 -10.88 3.76 -12.58
N HIS A 6 -11.84 4.14 -11.74
CA HIS A 6 -12.19 5.55 -11.51
C HIS A 6 -11.04 6.36 -10.91
N SER A 7 -10.23 5.75 -10.03
CA SER A 7 -8.99 6.35 -9.50
C SER A 7 -7.83 6.33 -10.49
N ASN A 8 -8.10 5.99 -11.76
CA ASN A 8 -7.13 5.91 -12.86
C ASN A 8 -5.94 4.97 -12.57
N PHE A 9 -6.18 3.96 -11.74
CA PHE A 9 -5.20 2.95 -11.37
C PHE A 9 -5.15 1.82 -12.41
N PHE A 10 -6.30 1.43 -12.94
CA PHE A 10 -6.41 0.47 -14.05
C PHE A 10 -7.23 1.08 -15.18
N SER A 11 -6.98 0.65 -16.41
CA SER A 11 -7.82 0.95 -17.56
C SER A 11 -8.54 -0.31 -17.99
N VAL A 12 -9.81 -0.19 -18.39
CA VAL A 12 -10.57 -1.32 -18.94
C VAL A 12 -10.22 -1.46 -20.42
N THR A 13 -9.82 -2.65 -20.82
CA THR A 13 -9.58 -3.01 -22.21
C THR A 13 -10.54 -4.15 -22.57
N LYS A 14 -11.36 -3.95 -23.59
CA LYS A 14 -12.19 -5.03 -24.12
C LYS A 14 -11.36 -5.86 -25.09
N PHE A 15 -11.34 -7.18 -24.89
CA PHE A 15 -10.71 -8.08 -25.85
C PHE A 15 -11.75 -8.52 -26.87
N GLU A 16 -11.56 -8.17 -28.15
CA GLU A 16 -12.42 -8.63 -29.26
C GLU A 16 -12.11 -10.08 -29.68
N HIS A 17 -11.86 -10.98 -28.73
CA HIS A 17 -11.54 -12.37 -29.06
C HIS A 17 -12.37 -13.35 -28.23
N GLY A 18 -13.66 -13.40 -28.55
CA GLY A 18 -14.59 -14.43 -28.14
C GLY A 18 -15.81 -14.34 -29.04
N GLN A 19 -16.15 -15.44 -29.70
CA GLN A 19 -17.31 -15.56 -30.57
C GLN A 19 -18.60 -15.13 -29.84
N GLU A 20 -19.58 -14.66 -30.60
CA GLU A 20 -20.91 -14.28 -30.12
C GLU A 20 -21.46 -15.30 -29.11
N GLY A 21 -21.46 -14.95 -27.82
CA GLY A 21 -22.11 -15.75 -26.77
C GLY A 21 -21.34 -15.94 -25.46
N GLU A 22 -20.05 -15.61 -25.38
CA GLU A 22 -19.30 -15.67 -24.12
C GLU A 22 -19.11 -14.28 -23.54
N ASP A 23 -19.45 -14.10 -22.26
CA ASP A 23 -19.38 -12.85 -21.49
C ASP A 23 -18.14 -12.02 -21.88
N GLU A 24 -18.35 -10.78 -22.33
CA GLU A 24 -17.28 -9.86 -22.72
C GLU A 24 -16.17 -9.89 -21.65
N MET A 25 -15.03 -10.54 -21.96
CA MET A 25 -13.94 -10.67 -20.99
C MET A 25 -13.24 -9.31 -20.89
N GLU A 26 -13.73 -8.47 -19.97
CA GLU A 26 -13.14 -7.17 -19.64
C GLU A 26 -11.74 -7.39 -19.04
N GLY A 27 -10.71 -7.07 -19.82
CA GLY A 27 -9.32 -7.03 -19.37
C GLY A 27 -9.01 -5.76 -18.58
N TYR A 28 -8.15 -5.88 -17.57
CA TYR A 28 -7.64 -4.72 -16.83
C TYR A 28 -6.20 -4.45 -17.25
N ALA A 29 -5.96 -3.33 -17.92
CA ALA A 29 -4.63 -2.85 -18.27
C ALA A 29 -4.03 -2.02 -17.13
N LEU A 30 -2.72 -2.18 -16.94
CA LEU A 30 -1.94 -1.45 -15.94
C LEU A 30 -1.60 -0.03 -16.43
N THR A 31 -2.05 0.99 -15.70
CA THR A 31 -1.65 2.40 -15.90
C THR A 31 -0.28 2.69 -15.26
N ALA A 32 0.28 3.88 -15.48
CA ALA A 32 1.53 4.31 -14.85
C ALA A 32 1.50 4.18 -13.31
N SER A 33 0.37 4.50 -12.66
CA SER A 33 0.19 4.39 -11.21
C SER A 33 0.26 2.94 -10.72
N SER A 34 -0.39 2.02 -11.42
CA SER A 34 -0.33 0.59 -11.06
C SER A 34 1.04 -0.05 -11.31
N LYS A 35 1.81 0.47 -12.27
CA LYS A 35 3.20 0.03 -12.50
C LYS A 35 4.12 0.40 -11.34
N LEU A 36 3.82 1.45 -10.57
CA LEU A 36 4.58 1.82 -9.38
C LEU A 36 4.37 0.86 -8.20
N LEU A 37 3.26 0.12 -8.18
CA LEU A 37 2.98 -0.93 -7.19
C LEU A 37 3.38 -2.33 -7.67
N LEU A 38 3.98 -2.46 -8.86
CA LEU A 38 4.40 -3.77 -9.34
C LEU A 38 5.66 -4.22 -8.60
N LYS A 39 5.67 -5.47 -8.13
CA LYS A 39 6.88 -6.10 -7.60
C LYS A 39 7.90 -6.20 -8.74
N ASN A 40 9.12 -5.67 -8.55
CA ASN A 40 10.22 -5.75 -9.52
C ASN A 40 10.62 -7.22 -9.79
N THR A 41 9.89 -7.90 -10.69
CA THR A 41 10.11 -9.32 -11.04
C THR A 41 11.08 -9.51 -12.20
N SER A 42 11.59 -8.44 -12.83
CA SER A 42 12.52 -8.54 -13.95
C SER A 42 13.86 -7.90 -13.63
N LYS A 43 14.96 -8.66 -13.83
CA LYS A 43 16.36 -8.22 -13.70
C LYS A 43 16.71 -7.00 -14.58
N ASN A 44 15.83 -6.63 -15.51
CA ASN A 44 16.01 -5.53 -16.45
C ASN A 44 15.33 -4.23 -15.96
N SER A 45 14.55 -4.30 -14.89
CA SER A 45 13.81 -3.17 -14.28
C SER A 45 14.47 -2.73 -12.97
N GLN A 46 15.80 -2.64 -12.96
CA GLN A 46 16.60 -2.23 -11.79
C GLN A 46 16.51 -0.73 -11.49
N ASN A 47 15.79 0.05 -12.30
CA ASN A 47 15.77 1.52 -12.21
C ASN A 47 14.37 2.14 -12.14
N VAL A 48 13.33 1.33 -11.88
CA VAL A 48 11.99 1.85 -11.61
C VAL A 48 11.81 1.96 -10.09
N PRO A 49 11.57 3.16 -9.53
CA PRO A 49 11.29 3.31 -8.11
C PRO A 49 10.02 2.53 -7.77
N ASN A 50 10.17 1.50 -6.94
CA ASN A 50 9.05 0.67 -6.50
C ASN A 50 8.42 1.32 -5.26
N LEU A 51 7.18 1.80 -5.40
CA LEU A 51 6.43 2.41 -4.30
C LEU A 51 5.70 1.35 -3.47
N LEU A 52 5.67 0.09 -3.90
CA LEU A 52 4.99 -1.00 -3.19
C LEU A 52 5.51 -1.17 -1.76
N SER A 53 6.84 -1.13 -1.55
CA SER A 53 7.42 -1.28 -0.22
C SER A 53 6.98 -0.14 0.71
N PHE A 54 6.89 1.08 0.18
CA PHE A 54 6.41 2.23 0.94
C PHE A 54 4.91 2.15 1.22
N ALA A 55 4.11 1.75 0.22
CA ALA A 55 2.68 1.54 0.39
C ALA A 55 2.39 0.47 1.45
N ASN A 56 3.14 -0.64 1.43
CA ASN A 56 3.04 -1.69 2.45
C ASN A 56 3.42 -1.17 3.84
N LEU A 57 4.46 -0.34 3.95
CA LEU A 57 4.86 0.26 5.23
C LEU A 57 3.75 1.15 5.79
N ILE A 58 3.15 2.01 4.98
CA ILE A 58 2.08 2.92 5.42
C ILE A 58 0.78 2.18 5.73
N LEU A 59 0.50 1.10 5.00
CA LEU A 59 -0.69 0.24 5.22
C LEU A 59 -0.50 -0.78 6.33
N ASP A 60 0.72 -0.93 6.88
CA ASP A 60 0.98 -1.83 7.98
C ASP A 60 0.15 -1.43 9.21
N PRO A 61 -0.47 -2.38 9.93
CA PRO A 61 -1.23 -2.10 11.14
C PRO A 61 -0.47 -1.21 12.14
N ILE A 62 0.86 -1.30 12.21
CA ILE A 62 1.70 -0.46 13.06
C ILE A 62 1.54 1.02 12.70
N PHE A 63 1.45 1.36 11.42
CA PHE A 63 1.29 2.75 10.95
C PHE A 63 -0.16 3.19 10.86
N VAL A 64 -1.09 2.27 10.61
CA VAL A 64 -2.53 2.57 10.51
C VAL A 64 -3.18 2.74 11.89
N THR A 65 -2.76 1.96 12.89
CA THR A 65 -3.34 1.95 14.25
C THR A 65 -3.31 3.32 14.94
N PRO A 66 -2.19 4.09 14.90
CA PRO A 66 -2.15 5.44 15.45
C PRO A 66 -3.29 6.34 14.95
N TRP A 67 -3.73 6.19 13.70
CA TRP A 67 -4.82 7.02 13.16
C TRP A 67 -6.14 6.88 13.92
N GLN A 68 -6.37 5.74 14.58
CA GLN A 68 -7.55 5.50 15.41
C GLN A 68 -7.49 6.24 16.75
N PHE A 69 -6.29 6.61 17.21
CA PHE A 69 -6.06 7.27 18.48
C PHE A 69 -5.89 8.80 18.35
N LEU A 70 -6.08 9.39 17.15
CA LEU A 70 -5.98 10.85 16.97
C LEU A 70 -6.86 11.62 17.96
N GLY A 71 -8.12 11.21 18.15
CA GLY A 71 -9.04 11.90 19.06
C GLY A 71 -8.61 11.83 20.53
N LYS A 72 -7.93 10.75 20.93
CA LYS A 72 -7.35 10.58 22.27
C LYS A 72 -6.07 11.41 22.42
N TRP A 73 -5.22 11.41 21.41
CA TRP A 73 -4.02 12.24 21.36
C TRP A 73 -4.34 13.74 21.44
N PHE A 74 -5.34 14.22 20.68
CA PHE A 74 -5.78 15.62 20.73
C PHE A 74 -6.23 16.10 22.12
N ARG A 75 -6.66 15.20 23.00
CA ARG A 75 -7.07 15.50 24.39
C ARG A 75 -6.00 15.12 25.41
N GLY A 76 -4.98 14.37 24.99
CA GLY A 76 -3.91 13.87 25.84
C GLY A 76 -2.72 14.83 25.90
N ASN A 77 -1.74 14.47 26.72
CA ASN A 77 -0.48 15.21 26.86
C ASN A 77 0.70 14.48 26.18
N GLU A 78 0.40 13.43 25.42
CA GLU A 78 1.37 12.60 24.69
C GLU A 78 1.95 13.39 23.50
N SER A 79 3.26 13.27 23.24
CA SER A 79 3.92 14.11 22.23
C SER A 79 3.51 13.74 20.80
N THR A 80 3.24 12.45 20.55
CA THR A 80 2.82 11.95 19.25
C THR A 80 1.63 11.00 19.32
N VAL A 81 0.90 10.93 18.21
CA VAL A 81 -0.19 9.96 18.00
C VAL A 81 0.35 8.51 18.05
N PHE A 82 1.58 8.30 17.59
CA PHE A 82 2.25 7.00 17.62
C PHE A 82 2.52 6.52 19.04
N GLU A 83 3.08 7.39 19.89
CA GLU A 83 3.27 7.09 21.32
C GLU A 83 1.94 6.84 22.02
N THR A 84 0.90 7.62 21.69
CA THR A 84 -0.44 7.41 22.27
C THR A 84 -1.01 6.02 21.96
N ALA A 85 -0.67 5.46 20.80
CA ALA A 85 -1.18 4.17 20.33
C ALA A 85 -0.31 2.98 20.76
N HIS A 86 1.02 3.12 20.72
CA HIS A 86 1.97 2.02 20.95
C HIS A 86 2.76 2.15 22.26
N GLY A 87 2.56 3.23 23.01
CA GLY A 87 3.22 3.49 24.30
C GLY A 87 4.74 3.69 24.21
N THR A 88 5.29 3.79 22.99
CA THR A 88 6.74 3.92 22.73
C THR A 88 6.96 4.85 21.54
N PHE A 89 8.14 5.47 21.48
CA PHE A 89 8.49 6.35 20.36
C PHE A 89 8.73 5.53 19.08
N MET A 90 8.38 6.10 17.92
CA MET A 90 8.48 5.41 16.62
C MET A 90 9.88 4.82 16.37
N TRP A 91 10.95 5.57 16.69
CA TRP A 91 12.32 5.08 16.50
C TRP A 91 12.69 3.94 17.45
N GLU A 92 12.22 3.96 18.69
CA GLU A 92 12.46 2.86 19.64
C GLU A 92 11.74 1.58 19.21
N PHE A 93 10.51 1.74 18.71
CA PHE A 93 9.74 0.64 18.14
C PHE A 93 10.44 0.03 16.91
N ALA A 94 10.94 0.87 16.00
CA ALA A 94 11.68 0.42 14.82
C ALA A 94 12.97 -0.34 15.21
N ASN A 95 13.70 0.14 16.22
CA ASN A 95 14.90 -0.54 16.73
C ASN A 95 14.56 -1.93 17.30
N LYS A 96 13.45 -2.07 18.04
CA LYS A 96 13.00 -3.36 18.59
C LYS A 96 12.56 -4.34 17.49
N LEU A 97 11.86 -3.86 16.46
CA LEU A 97 11.42 -4.68 15.34
C LEU A 97 12.61 -5.23 14.54
N GLY A 98 13.64 -4.41 14.32
CA GLY A 98 14.87 -4.84 13.64
C GLY A 98 15.69 -5.86 14.44
N THR A 99 15.62 -5.84 15.77
CA THR A 99 16.31 -6.84 16.61
C THR A 99 15.62 -8.20 16.68
N LEU A 100 14.30 -8.27 16.45
CA LEU A 100 13.55 -9.53 16.44
C LEU A 100 13.74 -10.33 15.14
N ASP A 101 14.04 -9.67 14.02
CA ASP A 101 14.30 -10.31 12.72
C ASP A 101 15.73 -10.88 12.61
N SER A 102 16.57 -10.66 13.63
CA SER A 102 17.97 -11.10 13.71
C SER A 102 18.19 -12.30 14.64
N MET A 103 17.12 -12.93 15.16
CA MET A 103 17.18 -14.06 16.10
C MET A 103 16.41 -15.26 15.55
#